data_AF-A0A2W7AF46-F1
#
_entry.id   AF-A0A2W7AF46-F1
#
_cell.length_a   1.000
_cell.length_b   1.000
_cell.length_c   1.000
_cell.angle_alpha   90.00
_cell.angle_beta   90.00
_cell.angle_gamma   90.00
#
_symmetry.space_group_name_H-M   'P 1'
#
loop_
_entity.id
_entity.type
_entity.pdbx_description
1 polymer ?
#
loop_
_entity_poly.entity_id
_entity_poly.type
_entity_poly.pdbx_seq_one_letter_code
_entity_poly.pdbx_strand_id
1 'polypeptide(L)'
;MPPSDATAPVANGSFVEVDDAGEQLDGALPIVTALAQPLTSISGTLSGDADLFQIFITGDQPFSATTLSPETLLGLPIDNALGIPTTLLEDPQLFLFDAAGNGIYGNDDLFGSAQATLPSRAGLLAPGLYYLAVSGFDYDPISAAGEIFPDDSSDGVLLPTGSGAGSPLAGFSGESAPSGAYTIALTGAQTIAPPPPAATFDLLGLTDDNQLVSFSTDNLAQTTTLSVTGLEGTLIGIDVRPANGLLYGLTTTNQLYTLALKGDVAEATLVSTLSQPFEGGAISGFDFNPVADRLRLVGENDQSFRINVDTGAVIVDGALAFAPGDANAGGNPSVTGAAYTNSFAGTTTTQLFDLDAALDTLVLQNPPNDGTLQTVGALGFDLATLGGFEIVASSAGENTAFAVSDATLYSLNLETGAATSLGAIGDDGAINFQGLTAAPPVADVVPLPEIFDLTGFDDNVAVNVVQQLFREAFFDNVLAFYETDARGQVDDLLPGDAGYEAAVAANLIDGIELMVGNNQSIDVTLSLPGGTYYAPALLIDGNLQNLATVGDAALGQARIKREGNTWLFEDARDFDFNDLIVTLTSEVSGIA
;
A
#
# COMPACT_ATOMS: atom_id res chain seq x y z
N MET A 1 -2.68 -26.66 -24.51
CA MET A 1 -3.79 -25.90 -23.89
C MET A 1 -3.15 -25.12 -22.77
N PRO A 2 -3.55 -23.88 -22.47
CA PRO A 2 -3.13 -23.29 -21.20
C PRO A 2 -3.62 -24.21 -20.06
N PRO A 3 -2.88 -24.32 -18.96
CA PRO A 3 -3.32 -25.09 -17.80
C PRO A 3 -4.72 -24.61 -17.38
N SER A 4 -5.63 -25.54 -17.12
CA SER A 4 -6.95 -25.23 -16.56
C SER A 4 -6.77 -24.65 -15.16
N ASP A 5 -7.51 -23.58 -14.89
CA ASP A 5 -7.52 -22.79 -13.66
C ASP A 5 -8.14 -23.54 -12.45
N ALA A 6 -8.01 -24.87 -12.40
CA ALA A 6 -8.67 -25.74 -11.43
C ALA A 6 -7.70 -26.15 -10.31
N THR A 7 -7.25 -25.19 -9.51
CA THR A 7 -6.55 -25.50 -8.24
C THR A 7 -7.54 -26.15 -7.26
N ALA A 8 -7.17 -27.28 -6.63
CA ALA A 8 -7.94 -27.75 -5.49
C ALA A 8 -7.78 -26.77 -4.32
N PRO A 9 -8.84 -26.52 -3.52
CA PRO A 9 -8.72 -25.68 -2.35
C PRO A 9 -7.77 -26.32 -1.33
N VAL A 10 -6.86 -25.52 -0.76
CA VAL A 10 -6.05 -25.95 0.38
C VAL A 10 -6.98 -26.13 1.58
N ALA A 11 -7.09 -27.36 2.07
CA ALA A 11 -7.90 -27.69 3.24
C ALA A 11 -6.98 -28.16 4.37
N ASN A 12 -7.06 -27.51 5.54
CA ASN A 12 -6.25 -27.83 6.71
C ASN A 12 -4.73 -27.91 6.43
N GLY A 13 -4.22 -27.04 5.56
CA GLY A 13 -2.79 -26.99 5.19
C GLY A 13 -2.32 -28.09 4.24
N SER A 14 -3.23 -28.81 3.57
CA SER A 14 -2.89 -29.76 2.52
C SER A 14 -3.36 -29.26 1.16
N PHE A 15 -2.46 -29.27 0.17
CA PHE A 15 -2.74 -29.04 -1.23
C PHE A 15 -2.75 -30.36 -2.01
N VAL A 16 -3.68 -30.50 -2.94
CA VAL A 16 -3.76 -31.65 -3.86
C VAL A 16 -3.79 -31.09 -5.27
N GLU A 17 -2.77 -31.42 -6.04
CA GLU A 17 -2.70 -31.16 -7.46
C GLU A 17 -3.86 -31.87 -8.19
N VAL A 18 -4.48 -31.17 -9.14
CA VAL A 18 -5.63 -31.66 -9.92
C VAL A 18 -5.25 -31.95 -11.37
N ASP A 19 -4.36 -31.11 -11.92
CA ASP A 19 -3.79 -31.15 -13.27
C ASP A 19 -2.27 -30.88 -13.14
N ASP A 20 -1.50 -31.15 -14.21
CA ASP A 20 -0.05 -30.91 -14.32
C ASP A 20 0.39 -29.54 -13.78
N ALA A 21 1.33 -29.53 -12.81
CA ALA A 21 1.89 -28.33 -12.21
C ALA A 21 3.02 -27.68 -13.04
N GLY A 22 3.36 -28.25 -14.19
CA GLY A 22 4.35 -27.76 -15.14
C GLY A 22 5.78 -28.00 -14.67
N GLU A 23 6.72 -27.99 -15.62
CA GLU A 23 8.15 -28.26 -15.38
C GLU A 23 9.06 -27.02 -15.63
N GLN A 24 8.47 -25.87 -15.95
CA GLN A 24 9.15 -24.59 -16.25
C GLN A 24 8.65 -23.46 -15.35
N LEU A 25 9.48 -22.42 -15.13
CA LEU A 25 9.16 -21.31 -14.21
C LEU A 25 7.87 -20.56 -14.57
N ASP A 26 7.54 -20.44 -15.86
CA ASP A 26 6.33 -19.78 -16.36
C ASP A 26 5.08 -20.69 -16.34
N GLY A 27 5.28 -22.01 -16.18
CA GLY A 27 4.23 -23.01 -16.04
C GLY A 27 4.00 -23.48 -14.61
N ALA A 28 4.89 -23.12 -13.66
CA ALA A 28 4.83 -23.54 -12.27
C ALA A 28 3.49 -23.21 -11.60
N LEU A 29 2.91 -24.16 -10.88
CA LEU A 29 1.61 -23.99 -10.23
C LEU A 29 1.73 -23.22 -8.90
N PRO A 30 1.15 -22.01 -8.78
CA PRO A 30 1.15 -21.29 -7.52
C PRO A 30 0.11 -21.83 -6.54
N ILE A 31 0.54 -22.17 -5.33
CA ILE A 31 -0.37 -22.64 -4.26
C ILE A 31 -0.93 -21.44 -3.52
N VAL A 32 -2.03 -20.89 -4.02
CA VAL A 32 -2.66 -19.65 -3.53
C VAL A 32 -3.90 -19.87 -2.66
N THR A 33 -4.11 -19.02 -1.66
CA THR A 33 -5.36 -18.94 -0.88
C THR A 33 -5.69 -17.49 -0.55
N ALA A 34 -6.97 -17.18 -0.27
CA ALA A 34 -7.42 -15.80 0.04
C ALA A 34 -6.69 -15.17 1.24
N LEU A 35 -6.27 -15.99 2.20
CA LEU A 35 -5.39 -15.60 3.30
C LEU A 35 -4.25 -16.62 3.36
N ALA A 36 -3.02 -16.19 3.68
CA ALA A 36 -1.90 -17.11 3.87
C ALA A 36 -2.20 -18.11 4.99
N GLN A 37 -1.96 -19.40 4.73
CA GLN A 37 -2.16 -20.49 5.67
C GLN A 37 -0.93 -21.40 5.67
N PRO A 38 -0.57 -22.03 6.81
CA PRO A 38 0.50 -23.02 6.85
C PRO A 38 0.28 -24.12 5.79
N LEU A 39 1.32 -24.40 5.01
CA LEU A 39 1.33 -25.44 3.99
C LEU A 39 2.14 -26.62 4.52
N THR A 40 1.45 -27.71 4.82
CA THR A 40 1.99 -28.89 5.51
C THR A 40 2.11 -30.10 4.59
N SER A 41 1.37 -30.12 3.47
CA SER A 41 1.55 -31.14 2.45
C SER A 41 1.14 -30.71 1.04
N ILE A 42 1.81 -31.28 0.05
CA ILE A 42 1.46 -31.24 -1.38
C ILE A 42 1.31 -32.69 -1.84
N SER A 43 0.28 -33.02 -2.61
CA SER A 43 0.13 -34.36 -3.21
C SER A 43 -0.27 -34.23 -4.67
N GLY A 44 0.19 -35.16 -5.51
CA GLY A 44 0.00 -35.08 -6.95
C GLY A 44 0.32 -36.39 -7.65
N THR A 45 0.45 -36.35 -8.98
CA THR A 45 0.79 -37.54 -9.79
C THR A 45 1.59 -37.15 -11.02
N LEU A 46 2.80 -37.69 -11.15
CA LEU A 46 3.60 -37.55 -12.35
C LEU A 46 3.04 -38.44 -13.48
N SER A 47 3.07 -37.92 -14.71
CA SER A 47 2.62 -38.58 -15.94
C SER A 47 3.62 -38.41 -17.10
N GLY A 48 4.90 -38.62 -16.79
CA GLY A 48 6.01 -38.52 -17.75
C GLY A 48 6.69 -37.15 -17.77
N ASP A 49 6.58 -36.43 -16.66
CA ASP A 49 6.93 -35.03 -16.44
C ASP A 49 7.50 -34.81 -15.01
N ALA A 50 7.83 -33.57 -14.70
CA ALA A 50 8.09 -33.10 -13.35
C ALA A 50 7.05 -32.05 -12.96
N ASP A 51 6.75 -31.96 -11.68
CA ASP A 51 5.82 -30.96 -11.16
C ASP A 51 6.58 -29.87 -10.41
N LEU A 52 6.26 -28.61 -10.71
CA LEU A 52 6.90 -27.44 -10.14
C LEU A 52 5.87 -26.56 -9.43
N PHE A 53 5.99 -26.46 -8.11
CA PHE A 53 5.08 -25.67 -7.28
C PHE A 53 5.74 -24.37 -6.84
N GLN A 54 5.00 -23.27 -6.91
CA GLN A 54 5.39 -22.04 -6.23
C GLN A 54 4.84 -22.04 -4.80
N ILE A 55 5.74 -21.85 -3.83
CA ILE A 55 5.42 -21.83 -2.39
C ILE A 55 6.02 -20.59 -1.74
N PHE A 56 5.49 -20.21 -0.57
CA PHE A 56 6.09 -19.16 0.27
C PHE A 56 6.80 -19.78 1.46
N ILE A 57 8.10 -19.54 1.61
CA ILE A 57 8.86 -19.93 2.79
C ILE A 57 8.79 -18.78 3.80
N THR A 58 8.44 -19.11 5.03
CA THR A 58 8.13 -18.14 6.10
C THR A 58 9.36 -17.50 6.73
N GLY A 59 10.51 -18.19 6.70
CA GLY A 59 11.79 -17.72 7.26
C GLY A 59 11.84 -17.59 8.78
N ASP A 60 10.75 -17.86 9.50
CA ASP A 60 10.68 -17.85 10.97
C ASP A 60 10.96 -19.24 11.58
N GLN A 61 10.89 -20.30 10.76
CA GLN A 61 11.22 -21.68 11.13
C GLN A 61 11.99 -22.40 10.01
N PRO A 62 12.71 -23.49 10.34
CA PRO A 62 13.44 -24.24 9.33
C PRO A 62 12.52 -24.88 8.30
N PHE A 63 12.82 -24.64 7.03
CA PHE A 63 12.16 -25.29 5.91
C PHE A 63 12.63 -26.74 5.76
N SER A 64 11.69 -27.65 5.52
CA SER A 64 11.99 -29.01 5.07
C SER A 64 10.88 -29.52 4.16
N ALA A 65 11.24 -30.42 3.25
CA ALA A 65 10.32 -31.12 2.37
C ALA A 65 10.70 -32.59 2.30
N THR A 66 9.73 -33.49 2.43
CA THR A 66 10.00 -34.93 2.47
C THR A 66 8.92 -35.69 1.70
N THR A 67 9.30 -36.47 0.69
CA THR A 67 8.35 -37.36 0.03
C THR A 67 7.95 -38.50 0.98
N LEU A 68 6.66 -38.81 1.01
CA LEU A 68 6.11 -39.89 1.82
C LEU A 68 5.90 -41.11 0.94
N SER A 69 6.60 -42.21 1.24
CA SER A 69 6.25 -43.52 0.69
C SER A 69 5.29 -44.26 1.65
N PRO A 70 4.41 -45.15 1.16
CA PRO A 70 3.60 -46.00 2.03
C PRO A 70 4.44 -46.90 2.94
N GLU A 71 5.71 -47.16 2.58
CA GLU A 71 6.66 -47.93 3.37
C GLU A 71 7.07 -47.18 4.65
N THR A 72 7.30 -45.86 4.54
CA THR A 72 7.50 -44.97 5.69
C THR A 72 6.25 -44.75 6.54
N LEU A 73 5.05 -44.87 5.95
CA LEU A 73 3.77 -44.76 6.66
C LEU A 73 3.33 -46.05 7.38
N LEU A 74 3.75 -47.24 6.90
CA LEU A 74 3.23 -48.53 7.39
C LEU A 74 4.28 -49.56 7.85
N GLY A 75 5.59 -49.33 7.66
CA GLY A 75 6.65 -50.22 8.14
C GLY A 75 6.60 -51.65 7.59
N LEU A 76 6.08 -51.85 6.38
CA LEU A 76 5.92 -53.16 5.77
C LEU A 76 7.23 -53.63 5.10
N PRO A 77 7.64 -54.90 5.25
CA PRO A 77 8.78 -55.46 4.52
C PRO A 77 8.45 -55.65 3.04
N ILE A 78 9.39 -55.26 2.16
CA ILE A 78 9.30 -55.50 0.71
C ILE A 78 9.38 -57.00 0.46
N ASP A 79 8.28 -57.60 0.01
CA ASP A 79 8.27 -58.93 -0.59
C ASP A 79 8.24 -58.75 -2.12
N ASN A 80 9.38 -58.99 -2.79
CA ASN A 80 9.49 -58.96 -4.25
C ASN A 80 8.49 -59.89 -4.98
N ALA A 81 7.74 -60.74 -4.26
CA ALA A 81 6.67 -61.57 -4.81
C ALA A 81 5.29 -60.87 -4.87
N LEU A 82 5.05 -59.82 -4.09
CA LEU A 82 3.74 -59.12 -4.03
C LEU A 82 3.65 -57.89 -4.96
N GLY A 83 4.81 -57.37 -5.41
CA GLY A 83 4.90 -56.17 -6.24
C GLY A 83 4.65 -54.88 -5.47
N ILE A 84 5.31 -53.79 -5.88
CA ILE A 84 5.01 -52.44 -5.42
C ILE A 84 3.66 -52.03 -6.06
N PRO A 85 2.77 -51.32 -5.37
CA PRO A 85 1.62 -50.71 -6.02
C PRO A 85 2.11 -49.82 -7.18
N THR A 86 1.83 -50.20 -8.42
CA THR A 86 2.30 -49.53 -9.66
C THR A 86 1.73 -48.12 -9.88
N THR A 87 1.12 -47.55 -8.85
CA THR A 87 0.46 -46.24 -8.87
C THR A 87 1.23 -45.20 -8.06
N LEU A 88 2.36 -45.57 -7.45
CA LEU A 88 3.19 -44.68 -6.63
C LEU A 88 4.47 -44.34 -7.38
N LEU A 89 5.00 -43.15 -7.12
CA LEU A 89 6.30 -42.74 -7.63
C LEU A 89 7.39 -43.58 -6.93
N GLU A 90 8.09 -44.42 -7.71
CA GLU A 90 8.98 -45.45 -7.16
C GLU A 90 10.29 -44.89 -6.59
N ASP A 91 10.82 -43.85 -7.23
CA ASP A 91 12.13 -43.26 -6.93
C ASP A 91 12.03 -41.74 -7.08
N PRO A 92 11.55 -41.03 -6.05
CA PRO A 92 11.26 -39.60 -6.13
C PRO A 92 12.51 -38.75 -5.86
N GLN A 93 12.59 -37.61 -6.53
CA GLN A 93 13.59 -36.57 -6.29
C GLN A 93 12.91 -35.26 -5.89
N LEU A 94 13.58 -34.44 -5.08
CA LEU A 94 13.10 -33.09 -4.71
C LEU A 94 14.16 -32.03 -5.00
N PHE A 95 13.72 -30.86 -5.47
CA PHE A 95 14.60 -29.73 -5.75
C PHE A 95 13.99 -28.41 -5.28
N LEU A 96 14.83 -27.51 -4.78
CA LEU A 96 14.43 -26.17 -4.35
C LEU A 96 15.18 -25.11 -5.14
N PHE A 97 14.44 -24.12 -5.65
CA PHE A 97 14.94 -22.95 -6.37
C PHE A 97 14.47 -21.65 -5.70
N ASP A 98 15.26 -20.59 -5.83
CA ASP A 98 14.87 -19.25 -5.39
C ASP A 98 13.80 -18.62 -6.29
N ALA A 99 13.30 -17.44 -5.93
CA ALA A 99 12.30 -16.70 -6.72
C ALA A 99 12.76 -16.36 -8.15
N ALA A 100 14.06 -16.35 -8.44
CA ALA A 100 14.61 -16.11 -9.78
C ALA A 100 14.84 -17.43 -10.54
N GLY A 101 14.51 -18.58 -9.94
CA GLY A 101 14.68 -19.90 -10.52
C GLY A 101 16.09 -20.48 -10.41
N ASN A 102 17.00 -19.87 -9.63
CA ASN A 102 18.32 -20.44 -9.42
C ASN A 102 18.26 -21.58 -8.41
N GLY A 103 18.96 -22.68 -8.69
CA GLY A 103 19.01 -23.84 -7.79
C GLY A 103 19.59 -23.48 -6.43
N ILE A 104 18.99 -23.97 -5.35
CA ILE A 104 19.50 -23.84 -3.98
C ILE A 104 20.06 -25.17 -3.52
N TYR A 105 19.25 -26.23 -3.64
CA TYR A 105 19.64 -27.61 -3.39
C TYR A 105 18.57 -28.61 -3.81
N GLY A 106 19.02 -29.81 -4.12
CA GLY A 106 18.17 -30.98 -4.32
C GLY A 106 18.45 -32.06 -3.30
N ASN A 107 17.64 -33.10 -3.36
CA ASN A 107 17.93 -34.37 -2.74
C ASN A 107 17.42 -35.46 -3.67
N ASP A 108 18.36 -36.32 -4.02
CA ASP A 108 18.08 -37.62 -4.60
C ASP A 108 17.96 -38.62 -3.45
N ASP A 109 17.17 -39.67 -3.64
CA ASP A 109 16.88 -40.60 -2.58
C ASP A 109 18.16 -41.25 -2.02
N LEU A 110 18.14 -41.68 -0.74
CA LEU A 110 19.29 -42.43 -0.20
C LEU A 110 19.23 -43.85 -0.75
N PHE A 111 20.32 -44.31 -1.38
CA PHE A 111 20.44 -45.67 -1.93
C PHE A 111 19.76 -46.75 -1.06
N GLY A 112 18.57 -47.18 -1.47
CA GLY A 112 17.75 -48.17 -0.77
C GLY A 112 16.57 -47.65 0.06
N SER A 113 16.22 -46.36 -0.01
CA SER A 113 14.98 -45.79 0.51
C SER A 113 14.28 -44.95 -0.55
N ALA A 114 13.02 -45.23 -0.86
CA ALA A 114 12.19 -44.47 -1.81
C ALA A 114 11.70 -43.11 -1.24
N GLN A 115 12.56 -42.38 -0.52
CA GLN A 115 12.22 -41.11 0.14
C GLN A 115 13.30 -40.06 -0.13
N ALA A 116 12.91 -39.01 -0.86
CA ALA A 116 13.67 -37.78 -0.96
C ALA A 116 13.31 -36.84 0.19
N THR A 117 14.33 -36.27 0.82
CA THR A 117 14.23 -35.27 1.88
C THR A 117 15.14 -34.10 1.60
N LEU A 118 14.56 -32.91 1.44
CA LEU A 118 15.26 -31.64 1.56
C LEU A 118 15.40 -31.30 3.05
N PRO A 119 16.56 -31.53 3.69
CA PRO A 119 16.69 -31.29 5.12
C PRO A 119 16.71 -29.79 5.43
N SER A 120 16.35 -29.45 6.68
CA SER A 120 16.63 -28.13 7.22
C SER A 120 18.14 -27.87 7.23
N ARG A 121 18.61 -26.96 6.37
CA ARG A 121 20.03 -26.59 6.31
C ARG A 121 20.45 -25.75 7.51
N ALA A 122 21.77 -25.60 7.70
CA ALA A 122 22.31 -24.71 8.71
C ALA A 122 22.04 -23.24 8.33
N GLY A 123 20.96 -22.66 8.87
CA GLY A 123 20.50 -21.31 8.59
C GLY A 123 19.06 -21.29 8.09
N LEU A 124 18.30 -20.28 8.49
CA LEU A 124 16.93 -20.08 7.99
C LEU A 124 17.02 -19.53 6.56
N LEU A 125 16.18 -20.05 5.67
CA LEU A 125 15.95 -19.43 4.36
C LEU A 125 15.26 -18.08 4.58
N ALA A 126 15.53 -17.12 3.70
CA ALA A 126 14.86 -15.82 3.76
C ALA A 126 13.35 -16.00 3.54
N PRO A 127 12.49 -15.19 4.17
CA PRO A 127 11.08 -15.17 3.83
C PRO A 127 10.90 -14.78 2.35
N GLY A 128 10.09 -15.51 1.60
CA GLY A 128 9.85 -15.19 0.19
C GLY A 128 9.29 -16.32 -0.64
N LEU A 129 9.19 -16.06 -1.95
CA LEU A 129 8.76 -17.04 -2.94
C LEU A 129 9.91 -17.98 -3.32
N TYR A 130 9.57 -19.25 -3.43
CA TYR A 130 10.48 -20.32 -3.86
C TYR A 130 9.72 -21.26 -4.79
N TYR A 131 10.47 -22.01 -5.60
CA TYR A 131 9.94 -23.11 -6.37
C TYR A 131 10.40 -24.44 -5.78
N LEU A 132 9.43 -25.31 -5.50
CA LEU A 132 9.67 -26.68 -5.04
C LEU A 132 9.28 -27.63 -6.18
N ALA A 133 10.25 -28.40 -6.65
CA ALA A 133 10.01 -29.39 -7.69
C ALA A 133 10.02 -30.81 -7.15
N VAL A 134 9.26 -31.68 -7.80
CA VAL A 134 9.32 -33.13 -7.65
C VAL A 134 9.45 -33.78 -9.02
N SER A 135 10.36 -34.73 -9.14
CA SER A 135 10.55 -35.57 -10.33
C SER A 135 10.81 -37.01 -9.90
N GLY A 136 11.01 -37.91 -10.86
CA GLY A 136 11.48 -39.27 -10.59
C GLY A 136 12.91 -39.48 -11.06
N PHE A 137 13.49 -40.62 -10.68
CA PHE A 137 14.86 -41.04 -10.99
C PHE A 137 15.38 -40.55 -12.35
N ASP A 138 16.53 -39.88 -12.29
CA ASP A 138 17.32 -39.45 -13.46
C ASP A 138 16.55 -38.49 -14.38
N TYR A 139 15.50 -37.82 -13.88
CA TYR A 139 14.81 -36.74 -14.58
C TYR A 139 15.12 -35.42 -13.88
N ASP A 140 16.24 -34.82 -14.29
CA ASP A 140 16.95 -33.79 -13.54
C ASP A 140 16.69 -32.37 -14.05
N PRO A 141 16.76 -31.36 -13.17
CA PRO A 141 16.60 -29.96 -13.55
C PRO A 141 17.75 -29.46 -14.43
N ILE A 142 17.39 -28.86 -15.56
CA ILE A 142 18.33 -28.24 -16.49
C ILE A 142 18.09 -26.74 -16.64
N SER A 143 19.17 -26.00 -16.88
CA SER A 143 19.14 -24.64 -17.39
C SER A 143 19.63 -24.59 -18.84
N ALA A 144 19.68 -23.41 -19.43
CA ALA A 144 20.24 -23.20 -20.77
C ALA A 144 21.72 -23.66 -20.91
N ALA A 145 22.44 -23.82 -19.80
CA ALA A 145 23.83 -24.26 -19.76
C ALA A 145 24.03 -25.73 -19.34
N GLY A 146 22.95 -26.50 -19.17
CA GLY A 146 22.96 -27.92 -18.82
C GLY A 146 22.39 -28.20 -17.43
N GLU A 147 22.74 -29.34 -16.83
CA GLU A 147 22.25 -29.76 -15.51
C GLU A 147 22.60 -28.77 -14.41
N ILE A 148 21.62 -28.45 -13.56
CA ILE A 148 21.79 -27.54 -12.42
C ILE A 148 22.46 -28.28 -11.26
N PHE A 149 22.01 -29.51 -11.01
CA PHE A 149 22.51 -30.39 -9.95
C PHE A 149 23.24 -31.59 -10.58
N PRO A 150 24.35 -32.07 -10.01
CA PRO A 150 25.00 -33.30 -10.46
C PRO A 150 24.27 -34.55 -9.93
N ASP A 151 24.42 -35.68 -10.62
CA ASP A 151 23.77 -36.97 -10.29
C ASP A 151 24.33 -37.67 -9.04
N ASP A 152 25.45 -37.19 -8.49
CA ASP A 152 26.09 -37.82 -7.34
C ASP A 152 26.31 -36.89 -6.14
N SER A 153 25.93 -37.37 -4.96
CA SER A 153 26.30 -36.75 -3.69
C SER A 153 26.71 -37.78 -2.65
N SER A 154 27.63 -37.40 -1.76
CA SER A 154 28.10 -38.28 -0.70
C SER A 154 27.16 -38.38 0.51
N ASP A 155 26.19 -37.47 0.62
CA ASP A 155 25.27 -37.32 1.75
C ASP A 155 23.78 -37.28 1.33
N GLY A 156 23.49 -37.55 0.05
CA GLY A 156 22.14 -37.49 -0.55
C GLY A 156 21.72 -36.07 -0.95
N VAL A 157 22.38 -35.02 -0.47
CA VAL A 157 21.98 -33.64 -0.75
C VAL A 157 22.74 -33.11 -1.96
N LEU A 158 22.02 -32.74 -3.01
CA LEU A 158 22.58 -32.19 -4.23
C LEU A 158 22.77 -30.68 -4.07
N LEU A 159 23.97 -30.19 -4.38
CA LEU A 159 24.24 -28.76 -4.50
C LEU A 159 24.17 -28.33 -5.97
N PRO A 160 23.77 -27.08 -6.27
CA PRO A 160 23.72 -26.56 -7.63
C PRO A 160 25.14 -26.32 -8.12
N THR A 161 25.83 -27.38 -8.52
CA THR A 161 27.22 -27.35 -8.98
C THR A 161 27.41 -27.94 -10.37
N GLY A 162 26.32 -28.31 -11.03
CA GLY A 162 26.32 -28.75 -12.42
C GLY A 162 26.68 -27.61 -13.39
N SER A 163 26.79 -27.93 -14.68
CA SER A 163 27.16 -26.95 -15.70
C SER A 163 26.14 -25.82 -15.86
N GLY A 164 24.89 -26.10 -15.50
CA GLY A 164 23.75 -25.18 -15.52
C GLY A 164 23.55 -24.33 -14.27
N ALA A 165 24.32 -24.55 -13.20
CA ALA A 165 24.09 -23.94 -11.89
C ALA A 165 24.07 -22.40 -11.85
N GLY A 166 24.70 -21.75 -12.82
CA GLY A 166 24.75 -20.28 -12.92
C GLY A 166 23.57 -19.66 -13.65
N SER A 167 22.51 -20.41 -13.94
CA SER A 167 21.36 -19.93 -14.70
C SER A 167 20.05 -20.51 -14.17
N PRO A 168 18.93 -19.79 -14.34
CA PRO A 168 17.62 -20.26 -13.89
C PRO A 168 17.19 -21.57 -14.53
N LEU A 169 16.33 -22.31 -13.81
CA LEU A 169 15.61 -23.46 -14.30
C LEU A 169 14.94 -23.17 -15.65
N ALA A 170 15.19 -24.04 -16.63
CA ALA A 170 14.60 -23.98 -17.97
C ALA A 170 13.72 -25.20 -18.29
N GLY A 171 13.78 -26.26 -17.47
CA GLY A 171 13.04 -27.49 -17.65
C GLY A 171 13.72 -28.67 -16.96
N PHE A 172 13.30 -29.88 -17.33
CA PHE A 172 13.85 -31.14 -16.84
C PHE A 172 14.27 -32.04 -18.01
N SER A 173 15.21 -32.96 -17.79
CA SER A 173 15.62 -33.94 -18.80
C SER A 173 16.18 -35.21 -18.17
N GLY A 174 16.01 -36.37 -18.83
CA GLY A 174 16.39 -37.65 -18.24
C GLY A 174 16.21 -38.89 -19.11
N GLU A 175 16.66 -40.06 -18.64
CA GLU A 175 16.55 -41.33 -19.39
C GLU A 175 15.17 -42.00 -19.31
N SER A 176 14.31 -41.62 -18.35
CA SER A 176 12.96 -42.19 -18.21
C SER A 176 11.89 -41.13 -17.96
N ALA A 177 10.67 -41.40 -18.42
CA ALA A 177 9.50 -40.55 -18.18
C ALA A 177 8.87 -40.99 -16.85
N PRO A 178 9.08 -40.24 -15.74
CA PRO A 178 8.66 -40.67 -14.42
C PRO A 178 7.13 -40.68 -14.30
N SER A 179 6.57 -41.63 -13.56
CA SER A 179 5.11 -41.67 -13.35
C SER A 179 4.75 -42.27 -12.00
N GLY A 180 3.65 -41.78 -11.41
CA GLY A 180 3.12 -42.28 -10.15
C GLY A 180 2.73 -41.16 -9.18
N ALA A 181 1.89 -41.52 -8.21
CA ALA A 181 1.42 -40.60 -7.19
C ALA A 181 2.48 -40.32 -6.13
N TYR A 182 2.52 -39.08 -5.63
CA TYR A 182 3.41 -38.65 -4.56
C TYR A 182 2.66 -37.81 -3.52
N THR A 183 3.24 -37.75 -2.31
CA THR A 183 2.90 -36.79 -1.27
C THR A 183 4.19 -36.23 -0.69
N ILE A 184 4.28 -34.91 -0.55
CA ILE A 184 5.38 -34.19 0.08
C ILE A 184 4.88 -33.62 1.40
N ALA A 185 5.51 -33.97 2.52
CA ALA A 185 5.31 -33.31 3.81
C ALA A 185 6.23 -32.09 3.92
N LEU A 186 5.72 -30.99 4.46
CA LEU A 186 6.40 -29.69 4.49
C LEU A 186 6.46 -29.10 5.91
N THR A 187 7.56 -28.41 6.21
CA THR A 187 7.68 -27.49 7.35
C THR A 187 8.21 -26.14 6.90
N GLY A 188 7.87 -25.06 7.60
CA GLY A 188 8.37 -23.71 7.30
C GLY A 188 7.80 -23.07 6.02
N ALA A 189 6.78 -23.69 5.41
CA ALA A 189 6.09 -23.19 4.23
C ALA A 189 4.65 -22.76 4.53
N GLN A 190 4.13 -21.84 3.73
CA GLN A 190 2.74 -21.41 3.72
C GLN A 190 2.25 -21.23 2.28
N THR A 191 0.93 -21.17 2.12
CA THR A 191 0.30 -20.79 0.86
C THR A 191 0.63 -19.35 0.51
N ILE A 192 0.64 -19.05 -0.78
CA ILE A 192 0.84 -17.70 -1.30
C ILE A 192 -0.48 -16.95 -1.12
N ALA A 193 -0.49 -15.90 -0.29
CA ALA A 193 -1.59 -14.94 -0.36
C ALA A 193 -1.52 -14.21 -1.71
N PRO A 194 -2.65 -13.89 -2.35
CA PRO A 194 -2.61 -12.97 -3.48
C PRO A 194 -1.85 -11.71 -3.05
N PRO A 195 -1.02 -11.12 -3.93
CA PRO A 195 -0.43 -9.83 -3.62
C PRO A 195 -1.57 -8.90 -3.17
N PRO A 196 -1.38 -8.10 -2.10
CA PRO A 196 -2.33 -7.04 -1.80
C PRO A 196 -2.61 -6.29 -3.11
N PRO A 197 -3.87 -5.91 -3.40
CA PRO A 197 -4.12 -5.04 -4.54
C PRO A 197 -3.14 -3.87 -4.44
N ALA A 198 -2.45 -3.57 -5.55
CA ALA A 198 -1.53 -2.45 -5.58
C ALA A 198 -2.26 -1.23 -5.03
N ALA A 199 -1.64 -0.53 -4.07
CA ALA A 199 -2.26 0.66 -3.50
C ALA A 199 -2.60 1.63 -4.65
N THR A 200 -3.88 1.94 -4.79
CA THR A 200 -4.35 2.92 -5.76
C THR A 200 -4.14 4.30 -5.19
N PHE A 201 -3.52 5.18 -5.97
CA PHE A 201 -3.34 6.57 -5.61
C PHE A 201 -3.94 7.47 -6.67
N ASP A 202 -4.70 8.46 -6.22
CA ASP A 202 -5.08 9.59 -7.05
C ASP A 202 -3.93 10.59 -7.09
N LEU A 203 -3.52 10.99 -8.29
CA LEU A 203 -2.42 11.91 -8.53
C LEU A 203 -2.93 13.13 -9.30
N LEU A 204 -2.20 14.23 -9.17
CA LEU A 204 -2.46 15.48 -9.85
C LEU A 204 -1.17 15.98 -10.50
N GLY A 205 -1.16 16.05 -11.83
CA GLY A 205 -0.05 16.59 -12.60
C GLY A 205 -0.27 18.05 -12.98
N LEU A 206 0.80 18.85 -12.96
CA LEU A 206 0.85 20.18 -13.54
C LEU A 206 1.40 20.09 -14.97
N THR A 207 0.71 20.67 -15.94
CA THR A 207 1.14 20.70 -17.34
C THR A 207 1.88 21.99 -17.68
N ASP A 208 2.68 21.95 -18.75
CA ASP A 208 3.44 23.10 -19.25
C ASP A 208 2.59 24.22 -19.90
N ASP A 209 1.31 23.93 -20.17
CA ASP A 209 0.29 24.90 -20.57
C ASP A 209 -0.52 25.46 -19.38
N ASN A 210 -0.05 25.23 -18.14
CA ASN A 210 -0.61 25.78 -16.90
C ASN A 210 -2.03 25.27 -16.59
N GLN A 211 -2.25 23.97 -16.82
CA GLN A 211 -3.44 23.24 -16.39
C GLN A 211 -3.08 22.18 -15.35
N LEU A 212 -4.08 21.68 -14.64
CA LEU A 212 -3.92 20.51 -13.78
C LEU A 212 -4.59 19.31 -14.45
N VAL A 213 -4.02 18.13 -14.31
CA VAL A 213 -4.61 16.89 -14.83
C VAL A 213 -4.66 15.88 -13.69
N SER A 214 -5.86 15.50 -13.26
CA SER A 214 -6.06 14.46 -12.25
C SER A 214 -6.23 13.11 -12.93
N PHE A 215 -5.63 12.07 -12.34
CA PHE A 215 -5.71 10.69 -12.80
C PHE A 215 -5.43 9.73 -11.65
N SER A 216 -5.82 8.46 -11.82
CA SER A 216 -5.56 7.40 -10.84
C SER A 216 -4.52 6.43 -11.37
N THR A 217 -3.67 5.89 -10.49
CA THR A 217 -2.66 4.87 -10.83
C THR A 217 -3.28 3.56 -11.31
N ASP A 218 -4.57 3.31 -11.07
CA ASP A 218 -5.29 2.13 -11.55
C ASP A 218 -5.94 2.30 -12.94
N ASN A 219 -6.06 3.55 -13.43
CA ASN A 219 -6.69 3.87 -14.71
C ASN A 219 -6.08 5.14 -15.33
N LEU A 220 -4.86 5.00 -15.86
CA LEU A 220 -4.10 6.12 -16.45
C LEU A 220 -4.76 6.73 -17.69
N ALA A 221 -5.61 5.99 -18.40
CA ALA A 221 -6.34 6.51 -19.56
C ALA A 221 -7.44 7.52 -19.18
N GLN A 222 -7.99 7.41 -17.96
CA GLN A 222 -9.02 8.30 -17.48
C GLN A 222 -8.41 9.52 -16.78
N THR A 223 -8.45 10.65 -17.47
CA THR A 223 -7.96 11.93 -16.94
C THR A 223 -9.10 12.95 -16.82
N THR A 224 -8.97 13.88 -15.87
CA THR A 224 -9.78 15.11 -15.83
C THR A 224 -8.83 16.29 -15.87
N THR A 225 -9.04 17.20 -16.83
CA THR A 225 -8.25 18.43 -16.93
C THR A 225 -8.98 19.56 -16.21
N LEU A 226 -8.26 20.27 -15.35
CA LEU A 226 -8.75 21.41 -14.60
C LEU A 226 -8.05 22.69 -15.08
N SER A 227 -8.85 23.68 -15.48
CA SER A 227 -8.35 25.01 -15.82
C SER A 227 -8.01 25.79 -14.55
N VAL A 228 -6.83 26.39 -14.48
CA VAL A 228 -6.43 27.21 -13.32
C VAL A 228 -6.86 28.67 -13.52
N THR A 229 -7.52 29.25 -12.52
CA THR A 229 -8.02 30.64 -12.55
C THR A 229 -7.55 31.43 -11.33
N GLY A 230 -7.50 32.76 -11.42
CA GLY A 230 -7.13 33.64 -10.29
C GLY A 230 -5.63 33.85 -10.05
N LEU A 231 -4.76 33.34 -10.93
CA LEU A 231 -3.31 33.48 -10.85
C LEU A 231 -2.78 34.77 -11.49
N GLU A 232 -1.68 35.28 -10.95
CA GLU A 232 -0.76 36.19 -11.63
C GLU A 232 0.54 35.45 -12.01
N GLY A 233 0.81 35.36 -13.31
CA GLY A 233 1.91 34.56 -13.85
C GLY A 233 1.50 33.12 -14.18
N THR A 234 2.48 32.24 -14.33
CA THR A 234 2.32 30.80 -14.59
C THR A 234 2.88 30.01 -13.42
N LEU A 235 2.27 28.88 -13.08
CA LEU A 235 2.76 27.96 -12.07
C LEU A 235 4.12 27.38 -12.49
N ILE A 236 5.03 27.25 -11.52
CA ILE A 236 6.31 26.56 -11.68
C ILE A 236 6.37 25.24 -10.91
N GLY A 237 5.44 25.03 -9.97
CA GLY A 237 5.32 23.81 -9.18
C GLY A 237 4.06 23.83 -8.33
N ILE A 238 3.61 22.64 -7.95
CA ILE A 238 2.46 22.41 -7.07
C ILE A 238 2.79 21.28 -6.10
N ASP A 239 2.22 21.35 -4.89
CA ASP A 239 2.25 20.24 -3.93
C ASP A 239 1.20 20.43 -2.84
N VAL A 240 0.76 19.34 -2.24
CA VAL A 240 -0.19 19.30 -1.13
C VAL A 240 0.56 19.42 0.18
N ARG A 241 0.23 20.43 1.00
CA ARG A 241 0.83 20.59 2.32
C ARG A 241 0.26 19.55 3.29
N PRO A 242 1.06 18.61 3.83
CA PRO A 242 0.52 17.53 4.68
C PRO A 242 -0.14 18.02 5.96
N ALA A 243 0.28 19.18 6.48
CA ALA A 243 -0.25 19.76 7.71
C ALA A 243 -1.72 20.24 7.61
N ASN A 244 -2.21 20.55 6.40
CA ASN A 244 -3.58 21.06 6.22
C ASN A 244 -4.31 20.49 5.00
N GLY A 245 -3.66 19.66 4.19
CA GLY A 245 -4.25 19.02 3.01
C GLY A 245 -4.54 19.96 1.83
N LEU A 246 -4.12 21.23 1.92
CA LEU A 246 -4.37 22.20 0.84
C LEU A 246 -3.31 22.05 -0.25
N LEU A 247 -3.74 22.13 -1.52
CA LEU A 247 -2.87 22.23 -2.67
C LEU A 247 -2.29 23.65 -2.77
N TYR A 248 -0.98 23.77 -2.79
CA TYR A 248 -0.27 25.03 -3.01
C TYR A 248 0.37 25.04 -4.38
N GLY A 249 0.54 26.24 -4.93
CA GLY A 249 1.32 26.48 -6.13
C GLY A 249 2.09 27.78 -6.05
N LEU A 250 3.28 27.81 -6.64
CA LEU A 250 4.10 29.02 -6.79
C LEU A 250 4.10 29.44 -8.25
N THR A 251 4.01 30.75 -8.49
CA THR A 251 4.05 31.29 -9.85
C THR A 251 5.40 31.95 -10.19
N THR A 252 5.63 32.17 -11.48
CA THR A 252 6.75 32.94 -12.04
C THR A 252 6.82 34.39 -11.55
N THR A 253 5.78 34.91 -10.90
CA THR A 253 5.80 36.23 -10.23
C THR A 253 6.18 36.15 -8.76
N ASN A 254 6.64 34.99 -8.29
CA ASN A 254 7.00 34.69 -6.91
C ASN A 254 5.82 34.76 -5.92
N GLN A 255 4.61 34.57 -6.41
CA GLN A 255 3.39 34.55 -5.60
C GLN A 255 2.99 33.12 -5.28
N LEU A 256 2.74 32.85 -3.99
CA LEU A 256 2.24 31.57 -3.49
C LEU A 256 0.72 31.62 -3.40
N TYR A 257 0.07 30.61 -3.96
CA TYR A 257 -1.38 30.46 -3.93
C TYR A 257 -1.76 29.12 -3.30
N THR A 258 -2.94 29.07 -2.69
CA THR A 258 -3.68 27.81 -2.56
C THR A 258 -4.58 27.63 -3.78
N LEU A 259 -4.75 26.39 -4.25
CA LEU A 259 -5.58 26.03 -5.39
C LEU A 259 -6.74 25.15 -4.91
N ALA A 260 -7.96 25.69 -4.89
CA ALA A 260 -9.15 24.92 -4.55
C ALA A 260 -9.69 24.20 -5.79
N LEU A 261 -9.75 22.87 -5.76
CA LEU A 261 -10.27 22.06 -6.87
C LEU A 261 -11.80 22.03 -6.80
N LYS A 262 -12.47 22.50 -7.86
CA LYS A 262 -13.93 22.57 -7.97
C LYS A 262 -14.37 22.08 -9.36
N GLY A 263 -14.71 20.80 -9.45
CA GLY A 263 -15.05 20.18 -10.74
C GLY A 263 -13.87 20.26 -11.71
N ASP A 264 -14.06 20.94 -12.84
CA ASP A 264 -13.06 21.13 -13.91
C ASP A 264 -12.27 22.45 -13.78
N VAL A 265 -12.30 23.09 -12.61
CA VAL A 265 -11.60 24.36 -12.35
C VAL A 265 -10.78 24.27 -11.07
N ALA A 266 -9.58 24.84 -11.08
CA ALA A 266 -8.79 25.14 -9.90
C ALA A 266 -8.80 26.65 -9.62
N GLU A 267 -9.39 27.07 -8.52
CA GLU A 267 -9.49 28.48 -8.12
C GLU A 267 -8.31 28.86 -7.20
N ALA A 268 -7.47 29.79 -7.67
CA ALA A 268 -6.31 30.24 -6.93
C ALA A 268 -6.64 31.37 -5.95
N THR A 269 -6.14 31.26 -4.72
CA THR A 269 -6.20 32.31 -3.68
C THR A 269 -4.79 32.66 -3.23
N LEU A 270 -4.42 33.94 -3.33
CA LEU A 270 -3.09 34.41 -2.94
C LEU A 270 -2.88 34.22 -1.42
N VAL A 271 -1.78 33.57 -1.07
CA VAL A 271 -1.34 33.35 0.32
C VAL A 271 -0.26 34.35 0.70
N SER A 272 0.83 34.38 -0.06
CA SER A 272 1.99 35.22 0.23
C SER A 272 2.83 35.47 -1.02
N THR A 273 3.91 36.25 -0.87
CA THR A 273 4.89 36.50 -1.93
C THR A 273 6.27 36.22 -1.38
N LEU A 274 7.12 35.53 -2.15
CA LEU A 274 8.45 35.19 -1.69
C LEU A 274 9.27 36.46 -1.38
N SER A 275 9.90 36.45 -0.23
CA SER A 275 10.82 37.50 0.24
C SER A 275 12.14 37.53 -0.53
N GLN A 276 12.48 36.45 -1.24
CA GLN A 276 13.56 36.37 -2.21
C GLN A 276 13.02 35.76 -3.51
N PRO A 277 13.34 36.34 -4.68
CA PRO A 277 12.88 35.77 -5.94
C PRO A 277 13.55 34.42 -6.18
N PHE A 278 12.79 33.49 -6.76
CA PHE A 278 13.35 32.26 -7.30
C PHE A 278 13.95 32.52 -8.69
N GLU A 279 15.22 32.14 -8.86
CA GLU A 279 15.97 32.34 -10.10
C GLU A 279 16.39 30.99 -10.72
N GLY A 280 15.85 29.89 -10.20
CA GLY A 280 16.18 28.52 -10.60
C GLY A 280 15.49 27.98 -11.84
N GLY A 281 14.92 28.86 -12.66
CA GLY A 281 14.27 28.48 -13.92
C GLY A 281 12.82 28.02 -13.75
N ALA A 282 12.30 27.37 -14.79
CA ALA A 282 10.91 26.92 -14.86
C ALA A 282 10.71 25.48 -14.36
N ILE A 283 11.79 24.80 -14.01
CA ILE A 283 11.81 23.37 -13.66
C ILE A 283 12.30 23.28 -12.23
N SER A 284 11.49 22.70 -11.35
CA SER A 284 11.83 22.64 -9.94
C SER A 284 11.21 21.48 -9.20
N GLY A 285 12.00 20.82 -8.35
CA GLY A 285 11.45 20.00 -7.27
C GLY A 285 10.70 20.91 -6.29
N PHE A 286 9.42 20.62 -6.08
CA PHE A 286 8.48 21.42 -5.31
C PHE A 286 7.73 20.48 -4.36
N ASP A 287 8.08 20.46 -3.08
CA ASP A 287 7.50 19.50 -2.13
C ASP A 287 7.56 20.00 -0.67
N PHE A 288 6.53 19.71 0.12
CA PHE A 288 6.45 20.05 1.52
C PHE A 288 7.16 19.02 2.39
N ASN A 289 8.17 19.47 3.13
CA ASN A 289 8.70 18.68 4.23
C ASN A 289 7.61 18.48 5.32
N PRO A 290 7.13 17.26 5.56
CA PRO A 290 6.00 17.02 6.47
C PRO A 290 6.37 17.17 7.95
N VAL A 291 7.68 17.13 8.28
CA VAL A 291 8.19 17.29 9.66
C VAL A 291 8.45 18.77 9.99
N ALA A 292 9.14 19.46 9.10
CA ALA A 292 9.49 20.87 9.28
C ALA A 292 8.34 21.82 8.90
N ASP A 293 7.35 21.32 8.18
CA ASP A 293 6.23 22.08 7.63
C ASP A 293 6.72 23.28 6.81
N ARG A 294 7.63 23.00 5.88
CA ARG A 294 8.23 23.99 4.97
C ARG A 294 8.24 23.45 3.56
N LEU A 295 7.89 24.31 2.62
CA LEU A 295 8.00 24.01 1.20
C LEU A 295 9.49 24.05 0.81
N ARG A 296 9.96 22.97 0.20
CA ARG A 296 11.24 22.87 -0.49
C ARG A 296 11.01 23.27 -1.94
N LEU A 297 11.90 24.12 -2.46
CA LEU A 297 11.95 24.48 -3.87
C LEU A 297 13.40 24.35 -4.33
N VAL A 298 13.67 23.49 -5.31
CA VAL A 298 15.00 23.32 -5.92
C VAL A 298 14.94 23.65 -7.39
N GLY A 299 15.96 24.27 -7.97
CA GLY A 299 16.01 24.62 -9.39
C GLY A 299 17.20 24.02 -10.13
N GLU A 300 17.17 24.11 -11.46
CA GLU A 300 18.23 23.61 -12.35
C GLU A 300 19.59 24.31 -12.15
N ASN A 301 19.61 25.46 -11.47
CA ASN A 301 20.81 26.24 -11.15
C ASN A 301 21.39 25.90 -9.77
N ASP A 302 21.07 24.72 -9.24
CA ASP A 302 21.47 24.21 -7.92
C ASP A 302 20.91 25.00 -6.73
N GLN A 303 20.03 25.98 -6.96
CA GLN A 303 19.40 26.75 -5.90
C GLN A 303 18.43 25.87 -5.11
N SER A 304 18.52 25.93 -3.77
CA SER A 304 17.61 25.23 -2.87
C SER A 304 17.04 26.20 -1.83
N PHE A 305 15.72 26.33 -1.80
CA PHE A 305 14.99 27.19 -0.86
C PHE A 305 14.20 26.35 0.14
N ARG A 306 14.15 26.84 1.38
CA ARG A 306 13.09 26.51 2.35
C ARG A 306 12.18 27.71 2.51
N ILE A 307 10.90 27.47 2.33
CA ILE A 307 9.89 28.53 2.26
C ILE A 307 8.86 28.29 3.37
N ASN A 308 8.60 29.34 4.16
CA ASN A 308 7.40 29.40 4.98
C ASN A 308 6.27 29.99 4.12
N VAL A 309 5.32 29.15 3.70
CA VAL A 309 4.29 29.55 2.74
C VAL A 309 3.30 30.58 3.30
N ASP A 310 3.07 30.59 4.62
CA ASP A 310 2.15 31.53 5.28
C ASP A 310 2.68 32.98 5.25
N THR A 311 4.00 33.15 5.20
CA THR A 311 4.66 34.48 5.27
C THR A 311 5.44 34.84 4.02
N GLY A 312 5.75 33.88 3.14
CA GLY A 312 6.66 34.03 2.02
C GLY A 312 8.14 34.18 2.43
N ALA A 313 8.47 33.93 3.70
CA ALA A 313 9.86 34.00 4.17
C ALA A 313 10.69 32.87 3.54
N VAL A 314 11.80 33.24 2.88
CA VAL A 314 12.72 32.33 2.19
C VAL A 314 14.02 32.22 2.96
N ILE A 315 14.46 30.98 3.21
CA ILE A 315 15.82 30.64 3.58
C ILE A 315 16.47 29.98 2.37
N VAL A 316 17.60 30.55 1.93
CA VAL A 316 18.43 29.95 0.88
C VAL A 316 19.40 28.98 1.55
N ASP A 317 19.27 27.71 1.21
CA ASP A 317 20.12 26.62 1.72
C ASP A 317 21.40 26.47 0.89
N GLY A 318 22.23 25.47 1.21
CA GLY A 318 23.40 25.12 0.41
C GLY A 318 23.02 24.78 -1.04
N ALA A 319 23.88 25.18 -1.98
CA ALA A 319 23.72 24.80 -3.38
C ALA A 319 23.87 23.29 -3.54
N LEU A 320 23.08 22.70 -4.45
CA LEU A 320 23.11 21.27 -4.72
C LEU A 320 24.49 20.82 -5.22
N ALA A 321 25.03 19.77 -4.61
CA ALA A 321 26.31 19.20 -4.99
C ALA A 321 26.42 17.73 -4.55
N PHE A 322 27.01 16.89 -5.39
CA PHE A 322 27.32 15.50 -5.02
C PHE A 322 28.32 15.43 -3.87
N ALA A 323 28.05 14.54 -2.93
CA ALA A 323 28.87 14.34 -1.73
C ALA A 323 30.31 13.94 -2.10
N PRO A 324 31.32 14.32 -1.29
CA PRO A 324 32.67 13.80 -1.47
C PRO A 324 32.70 12.27 -1.38
N GLY A 325 33.18 11.61 -2.43
CA GLY A 325 33.25 10.14 -2.51
C GLY A 325 32.02 9.48 -3.14
N ASP A 326 31.00 10.27 -3.48
CA ASP A 326 29.91 9.83 -4.36
C ASP A 326 30.44 9.50 -5.77
N ALA A 327 29.74 8.63 -6.49
CA ALA A 327 30.11 8.25 -7.86
C ALA A 327 30.17 9.45 -8.83
N ASN A 328 29.36 10.48 -8.57
CA ASN A 328 29.23 11.70 -9.36
C ASN A 328 29.93 12.91 -8.72
N ALA A 329 30.78 12.69 -7.70
CA ALA A 329 31.47 13.76 -6.99
C ALA A 329 32.23 14.71 -7.93
N GLY A 330 31.94 16.00 -7.83
CA GLY A 330 32.54 17.06 -8.66
C GLY A 330 31.83 17.31 -9.99
N GLY A 331 30.79 16.54 -10.33
CA GLY A 331 29.82 16.89 -11.37
C GLY A 331 28.86 17.98 -10.89
N ASN A 332 28.29 18.75 -11.84
CA ASN A 332 27.18 19.64 -11.57
C ASN A 332 25.88 18.83 -11.64
N PRO A 333 25.07 18.79 -10.58
CA PRO A 333 23.77 18.13 -10.67
C PRO A 333 22.82 18.90 -11.61
N SER A 334 21.77 18.21 -12.04
CA SER A 334 20.68 18.76 -12.84
C SER A 334 19.36 18.25 -12.27
N VAL A 335 19.03 18.70 -11.07
CA VAL A 335 17.84 18.25 -10.34
C VAL A 335 16.57 18.88 -10.91
N THR A 336 15.59 18.04 -11.28
CA THR A 336 14.31 18.46 -11.87
C THR A 336 13.09 18.05 -11.06
N GLY A 337 13.24 17.20 -10.05
CA GLY A 337 12.18 16.78 -9.14
C GLY A 337 12.72 16.51 -7.74
N ALA A 338 11.90 16.72 -6.72
CA ALA A 338 12.24 16.48 -5.32
C ALA A 338 10.98 16.06 -4.57
N ALA A 339 11.06 15.06 -3.70
CA ALA A 339 9.92 14.57 -2.93
C ALA A 339 10.32 14.05 -1.54
N TYR A 340 9.47 14.26 -0.54
CA TYR A 340 9.70 13.81 0.83
C TYR A 340 8.97 12.50 1.16
N THR A 341 9.65 11.58 1.85
CA THR A 341 8.98 10.40 2.42
C THR A 341 8.09 10.73 3.62
N ASN A 342 7.14 9.85 3.91
CA ASN A 342 6.17 9.95 4.98
C ASN A 342 5.35 11.25 4.90
N SER A 343 4.90 11.63 3.70
CA SER A 343 4.15 12.87 3.46
C SER A 343 2.72 12.81 4.02
N PHE A 344 2.60 12.79 5.36
CA PHE A 344 1.35 12.82 6.10
C PHE A 344 1.47 13.67 7.38
N ALA A 345 0.33 14.20 7.85
CA ALA A 345 0.28 15.06 9.02
C ALA A 345 0.82 14.37 10.27
N GLY A 346 1.71 15.07 11.00
CA GLY A 346 2.20 14.60 12.30
C GLY A 346 3.28 13.53 12.26
N THR A 347 3.82 13.20 11.07
CA THR A 347 5.02 12.37 10.97
C THR A 347 6.20 12.98 11.73
N THR A 348 7.09 12.13 12.23
CA THR A 348 8.30 12.55 12.97
C THR A 348 9.60 12.32 12.20
N THR A 349 9.51 11.63 11.05
CA THR A 349 10.66 11.25 10.23
C THR A 349 10.34 11.42 8.76
N THR A 350 11.30 11.96 8.00
CA THR A 350 11.20 12.13 6.56
C THR A 350 12.60 12.12 5.94
N GLN A 351 12.69 11.76 4.67
CA GLN A 351 13.89 11.82 3.85
C GLN A 351 13.54 12.53 2.55
N LEU A 352 14.49 13.33 2.03
CA LEU A 352 14.33 14.03 0.76
C LEU A 352 15.05 13.25 -0.33
N PHE A 353 14.32 12.88 -1.37
CA PHE A 353 14.88 12.31 -2.59
C PHE A 353 14.72 13.29 -3.74
N ASP A 354 15.66 13.29 -4.68
CA ASP A 354 15.61 14.09 -5.89
C ASP A 354 15.82 13.24 -7.14
N LEU A 355 15.39 13.77 -8.28
CA LEU A 355 15.69 13.22 -9.61
C LEU A 355 16.70 14.11 -10.33
N ASP A 356 17.80 13.53 -10.78
CA ASP A 356 18.76 14.19 -11.66
C ASP A 356 18.50 13.77 -13.12
N ALA A 357 18.04 14.72 -13.94
CA ALA A 357 17.67 14.47 -15.33
C ALA A 357 18.86 14.45 -16.30
N ALA A 358 20.05 14.89 -15.89
CA ALA A 358 21.24 14.77 -16.75
C ALA A 358 21.90 13.40 -16.60
N LEU A 359 21.75 12.77 -15.43
CA LEU A 359 22.36 11.48 -15.10
C LEU A 359 21.36 10.32 -15.08
N ASP A 360 20.07 10.59 -15.26
CA ASP A 360 18.99 9.61 -15.16
C ASP A 360 19.04 8.82 -13.84
N THR A 361 19.20 9.53 -12.73
CA THR A 361 19.42 8.90 -11.41
C THR A 361 18.48 9.42 -10.33
N LEU A 362 18.09 8.51 -9.43
CA LEU A 362 17.53 8.86 -8.14
C LEU A 362 18.69 9.17 -7.17
N VAL A 363 18.56 10.27 -6.43
CA VAL A 363 19.54 10.69 -5.43
C VAL A 363 18.85 10.99 -4.10
N LEU A 364 19.56 10.78 -3.00
CA LEU A 364 19.14 11.16 -1.65
C LEU A 364 19.82 12.49 -1.27
N GLN A 365 19.05 13.50 -0.91
CA GLN A 365 19.59 14.77 -0.42
C GLN A 365 19.80 14.71 1.09
N ASN A 366 21.05 14.47 1.51
CA ASN A 366 21.39 14.27 2.92
C ASN A 366 22.77 14.86 3.28
N PRO A 367 22.84 15.90 4.15
CA PRO A 367 21.70 16.62 4.75
C PRO A 367 20.95 17.52 3.74
N PRO A 368 19.60 17.65 3.84
CA PRO A 368 18.82 18.50 2.93
C PRO A 368 19.30 19.95 2.90
N ASN A 369 19.53 20.58 4.05
CA ASN A 369 19.85 22.01 4.11
C ASN A 369 21.27 22.34 3.61
N ASP A 370 22.13 21.33 3.49
CA ASP A 370 23.49 21.48 2.97
C ASP A 370 23.53 21.30 1.43
N GLY A 371 22.42 20.87 0.81
CA GLY A 371 22.36 20.59 -0.63
C GLY A 371 23.16 19.34 -1.05
N THR A 372 23.55 18.49 -0.10
CA THR A 372 24.44 17.36 -0.39
C THR A 372 23.68 16.19 -0.99
N LEU A 373 24.04 15.77 -2.21
CA LEU A 373 23.41 14.66 -2.94
C LEU A 373 24.23 13.37 -2.82
N GLN A 374 23.55 12.25 -2.62
CA GLN A 374 24.12 10.90 -2.60
C GLN A 374 23.38 10.04 -3.63
N THR A 375 24.07 9.47 -4.60
CA THR A 375 23.45 8.66 -5.65
C THR A 375 22.92 7.34 -5.09
N VAL A 376 21.63 7.07 -5.33
CA VAL A 376 20.96 5.81 -4.98
C VAL A 376 21.14 4.80 -6.10
N GLY A 377 20.78 5.20 -7.33
CA GLY A 377 20.95 4.37 -8.52
C GLY A 377 20.30 4.97 -9.76
N ALA A 378 20.51 4.29 -10.89
CA ALA A 378 19.98 4.71 -12.18
C ALA A 378 18.48 4.36 -12.31
N LEU A 379 17.73 5.26 -12.94
CA LEU A 379 16.29 5.11 -13.22
C LEU A 379 16.04 4.01 -14.25
N GLY A 380 16.96 3.82 -15.21
CA GLY A 380 16.82 2.84 -16.28
C GLY A 380 16.06 3.35 -17.51
N PHE A 381 15.74 4.65 -17.57
CA PHE A 381 15.20 5.36 -18.72
C PHE A 381 15.76 6.79 -18.77
N ASP A 382 15.64 7.45 -19.93
CA ASP A 382 16.05 8.85 -20.15
C ASP A 382 14.99 9.79 -19.59
N LEU A 383 15.31 10.49 -18.50
CA LEU A 383 14.38 11.39 -17.82
C LEU A 383 14.30 12.72 -18.57
N ALA A 384 13.09 13.08 -19.01
CA ALA A 384 12.86 14.38 -19.63
C ALA A 384 13.16 15.51 -18.63
N THR A 385 13.62 16.65 -19.15
CA THR A 385 13.86 17.84 -18.33
C THR A 385 12.58 18.33 -17.64
N LEU A 386 11.43 18.19 -18.30
CA LEU A 386 10.13 18.46 -17.71
C LEU A 386 9.54 17.15 -17.20
N GLY A 387 9.03 17.19 -15.97
CA GLY A 387 8.44 16.03 -15.33
C GLY A 387 7.94 16.39 -13.93
N GLY A 388 7.72 15.38 -13.12
CA GLY A 388 7.33 15.55 -11.73
C GLY A 388 7.73 14.33 -10.92
N PHE A 389 7.92 14.53 -9.61
CA PHE A 389 8.31 13.48 -8.68
C PHE A 389 7.47 13.63 -7.41
N GLU A 390 6.89 12.53 -6.95
CA GLU A 390 6.03 12.48 -5.77
C GLU A 390 6.29 11.18 -5.00
N ILE A 391 6.25 11.24 -3.67
CA ILE A 391 6.31 10.07 -2.79
C ILE A 391 5.07 10.06 -1.90
N VAL A 392 4.10 9.24 -2.27
CA VAL A 392 2.86 9.08 -1.52
C VAL A 392 3.08 8.11 -0.35
N ALA A 393 2.58 8.47 0.82
CA ALA A 393 2.63 7.62 2.00
C ALA A 393 1.22 7.10 2.37
N SER A 394 1.00 5.79 2.29
CA SER A 394 -0.26 5.16 2.73
C SER A 394 -0.34 5.08 4.26
N SER A 395 0.80 4.88 4.91
CA SER A 395 0.95 4.87 6.36
C SER A 395 2.41 5.16 6.75
N ALA A 396 2.70 5.19 8.06
CA ALA A 396 4.05 5.46 8.54
C ALA A 396 5.05 4.38 8.06
N GLY A 397 6.02 4.80 7.25
CA GLY A 397 7.05 3.91 6.68
C GLY A 397 6.65 3.25 5.36
N GLU A 398 5.38 3.32 4.95
CA GLU A 398 4.91 2.78 3.68
C GLU A 398 4.89 3.90 2.63
N ASN A 399 5.91 3.92 1.78
CA ASN A 399 6.12 4.97 0.78
C ASN A 399 6.09 4.36 -0.62
N THR A 400 5.33 4.99 -1.52
CA THR A 400 5.30 4.66 -2.95
C THR A 400 5.73 5.87 -3.75
N ALA A 401 6.81 5.73 -4.52
CA ALA A 401 7.39 6.82 -5.29
C ALA A 401 6.95 6.76 -6.75
N PHE A 402 6.56 7.91 -7.30
CA PHE A 402 6.13 8.08 -8.67
C PHE A 402 6.91 9.19 -9.35
N ALA A 403 7.25 8.98 -10.62
CA ALA A 403 7.72 10.04 -11.50
C ALA A 403 6.87 10.10 -12.76
N VAL A 404 6.70 11.29 -13.29
CA VAL A 404 6.17 11.50 -14.63
C VAL A 404 7.25 12.11 -15.51
N SER A 405 7.39 11.57 -16.71
CA SER A 405 8.29 12.05 -17.76
C SER A 405 7.52 12.03 -19.08
N ASP A 406 7.50 13.16 -19.78
CA ASP A 406 6.55 13.42 -20.87
C ASP A 406 5.11 13.11 -20.41
N ALA A 407 4.42 12.16 -21.05
CA ALA A 407 3.09 11.68 -20.67
C ALA A 407 3.12 10.30 -19.98
N THR A 408 4.27 9.78 -19.55
CA THR A 408 4.38 8.42 -18.99
C THR A 408 4.57 8.45 -17.48
N LEU A 409 3.77 7.67 -16.76
CA LEU A 409 3.93 7.44 -15.32
C LEU A 409 4.90 6.28 -15.07
N TYR A 410 5.77 6.45 -14.08
CA TYR A 410 6.69 5.45 -13.58
C TYR A 410 6.52 5.30 -12.08
N SER A 411 6.66 4.07 -11.58
CA SER A 411 6.94 3.80 -10.16
C SER A 411 8.46 3.71 -9.96
N LEU A 412 8.96 4.13 -8.79
CA LEU A 412 10.39 4.08 -8.47
C LEU A 412 10.64 3.28 -7.20
N ASN A 413 11.70 2.49 -7.22
CA ASN A 413 12.22 1.84 -6.04
C ASN A 413 13.23 2.77 -5.32
N LEU A 414 12.85 3.28 -4.13
CA LEU A 414 13.66 4.24 -3.37
C LEU A 414 14.99 3.68 -2.82
N GLU A 415 15.16 2.35 -2.80
CA GLU A 415 16.40 1.71 -2.33
C GLU A 415 17.43 1.52 -3.44
N THR A 416 16.97 1.31 -4.67
CA THR A 416 17.81 0.94 -5.82
C THR A 416 17.85 2.01 -6.91
N GLY A 417 16.90 2.94 -6.90
CA GLY A 417 16.69 3.93 -7.96
C GLY A 417 15.97 3.41 -9.20
N ALA A 418 15.74 2.10 -9.33
CA ALA A 418 15.15 1.54 -10.55
C ALA A 418 13.69 1.99 -10.74
N ALA A 419 13.34 2.38 -11.97
CA ALA A 419 11.98 2.77 -12.34
C ALA A 419 11.27 1.67 -13.15
N THR A 420 9.95 1.55 -12.97
CA THR A 420 9.07 0.67 -13.75
C THR A 420 7.95 1.49 -14.37
N SER A 421 7.83 1.44 -15.71
CA SER A 421 6.77 2.15 -16.43
C SER A 421 5.40 1.55 -16.09
N LEU A 422 4.46 2.42 -15.74
CA LEU A 422 3.05 2.08 -15.47
C LEU A 422 2.14 2.35 -16.67
N GLY A 423 2.57 3.20 -17.60
CA GLY A 423 1.87 3.48 -18.85
C GLY A 423 1.72 4.98 -19.13
N ALA A 424 1.12 5.29 -20.28
CA ALA A 424 0.81 6.66 -20.66
C ALA A 424 -0.42 7.17 -19.89
N ILE A 425 -0.36 8.43 -19.48
CA ILE A 425 -1.43 9.19 -18.84
C ILE A 425 -2.24 9.88 -19.95
N GLY A 426 -3.54 9.61 -19.98
CA GLY A 426 -4.47 10.10 -21.00
C GLY A 426 -4.33 9.42 -22.37
N ASP A 427 -5.28 9.72 -23.25
CA ASP A 427 -5.43 9.04 -24.54
C ASP A 427 -4.68 9.72 -25.71
N ASP A 428 -4.23 10.97 -25.55
CA ASP A 428 -3.70 11.77 -26.67
C ASP A 428 -2.17 11.82 -26.75
N GLY A 429 -1.45 11.34 -25.71
CA GLY A 429 0.01 11.33 -25.65
C GLY A 429 0.67 12.70 -25.86
N ALA A 430 -0.10 13.79 -25.78
CA ALA A 430 0.34 15.15 -26.07
C ALA A 430 0.50 16.00 -24.80
N ILE A 431 0.19 15.43 -23.64
CA ILE A 431 0.35 16.08 -22.34
C ILE A 431 1.84 16.12 -21.98
N ASN A 432 2.34 17.30 -21.65
CA ASN A 432 3.69 17.48 -21.16
C ASN A 432 3.63 17.96 -19.71
N PHE A 433 4.05 17.10 -18.78
CA PHE A 433 4.01 17.38 -17.35
C PHE A 433 5.28 18.11 -16.89
N GLN A 434 5.10 19.07 -15.98
CA GLN A 434 6.18 19.82 -15.32
C GLN A 434 6.04 19.82 -13.78
N GLY A 435 5.12 19.02 -13.25
CA GLY A 435 4.97 18.77 -11.83
C GLY A 435 4.03 17.61 -11.57
N LEU A 436 4.17 16.97 -10.41
CA LEU A 436 3.34 15.87 -9.96
C LEU A 436 3.18 16.03 -8.45
N THR A 437 1.97 15.82 -7.95
CA THR A 437 1.71 15.69 -6.52
C THR A 437 0.63 14.65 -6.28
N ALA A 438 0.54 14.13 -5.05
CA ALA A 438 -0.65 13.42 -4.61
C ALA A 438 -1.87 14.32 -4.85
N ALA A 439 -2.95 13.77 -5.39
CA ALA A 439 -4.18 14.54 -5.43
C ALA A 439 -4.51 14.98 -3.99
N PRO A 440 -4.82 16.26 -3.74
CA PRO A 440 -5.26 16.65 -2.42
C PRO A 440 -6.42 15.73 -2.05
N PRO A 441 -6.53 15.28 -0.79
CA PRO A 441 -7.76 14.66 -0.35
C PRO A 441 -8.86 15.61 -0.80
N VAL A 442 -9.74 15.09 -1.65
CA VAL A 442 -10.66 15.91 -2.46
C VAL A 442 -11.20 17.01 -1.56
N ALA A 443 -11.17 18.27 -2.00
CA ALA A 443 -11.62 19.40 -1.18
C ALA A 443 -13.12 19.30 -0.80
N ASP A 444 -13.78 18.21 -1.19
CA ASP A 444 -14.93 17.61 -0.56
C ASP A 444 -14.52 16.25 0.04
N VAL A 445 -14.80 16.03 1.34
CA VAL A 445 -14.63 14.79 2.15
C VAL A 445 -13.45 14.84 3.13
N VAL A 446 -13.58 15.65 4.19
CA VAL A 446 -13.07 15.23 5.51
C VAL A 446 -14.19 14.40 6.13
N PRO A 447 -14.07 13.06 6.25
CA PRO A 447 -15.02 12.31 7.03
C PRO A 447 -14.97 12.87 8.45
N LEU A 448 -16.10 13.40 8.92
CA LEU A 448 -16.18 13.91 10.27
C LEU A 448 -15.97 12.71 11.21
N PRO A 449 -14.93 12.70 12.07
CA PRO A 449 -14.68 11.57 12.94
C PRO A 449 -15.89 11.27 13.83
N GLU A 450 -16.75 12.26 14.08
CA GLU A 450 -18.00 12.15 14.82
C GLU A 450 -19.11 11.31 14.13
N ILE A 451 -18.96 10.93 12.85
CA ILE A 451 -19.93 10.11 12.10
C ILE A 451 -19.75 8.61 12.38
N PHE A 452 -20.86 7.89 12.40
CA PHE A 452 -20.94 6.43 12.48
C PHE A 452 -21.07 5.84 11.07
N ASP A 453 -20.05 5.09 10.63
CA ASP A 453 -20.10 4.33 9.38
C ASP A 453 -20.66 2.92 9.64
N LEU A 454 -21.88 2.67 9.14
CA LEU A 454 -22.52 1.36 9.19
C LEU A 454 -22.72 0.76 7.78
N THR A 455 -22.04 1.28 6.76
CA THR A 455 -22.24 0.85 5.36
C THR A 455 -21.83 -0.60 5.10
N GLY A 456 -20.89 -1.13 5.89
CA GLY A 456 -20.45 -2.53 5.82
C GLY A 456 -21.37 -3.55 6.51
N PHE A 457 -22.52 -3.12 7.04
CA PHE A 457 -23.46 -3.99 7.77
C PHE A 457 -24.80 -4.06 7.02
N ASP A 458 -25.26 -5.27 6.70
CA ASP A 458 -26.55 -5.48 6.01
C ASP A 458 -27.76 -5.54 6.97
N ASP A 459 -27.51 -5.84 8.24
CA ASP A 459 -28.50 -5.99 9.30
C ASP A 459 -28.41 -4.84 10.32
N ASN A 460 -29.43 -4.71 11.17
CA ASN A 460 -29.41 -3.77 12.29
C ASN A 460 -28.18 -3.97 13.19
N VAL A 461 -27.45 -2.89 13.45
CA VAL A 461 -26.28 -2.86 14.32
C VAL A 461 -26.69 -2.43 15.73
N ALA A 462 -26.37 -3.27 16.72
CA ALA A 462 -26.51 -2.92 18.13
C ALA A 462 -25.37 -1.97 18.53
N VAL A 463 -25.73 -0.73 18.84
CA VAL A 463 -24.83 0.30 19.36
C VAL A 463 -24.99 0.33 20.88
N ASN A 464 -24.03 -0.26 21.57
CA ASN A 464 -23.99 -0.27 23.04
C ASN A 464 -23.36 1.02 23.53
N VAL A 465 -24.17 1.87 24.18
CA VAL A 465 -23.73 3.12 24.79
C VAL A 465 -23.48 2.88 26.27
N VAL A 466 -22.21 2.92 26.68
CA VAL A 466 -21.81 3.00 28.09
C VAL A 466 -21.42 4.43 28.38
N GLN A 467 -22.23 5.14 29.16
CA GLN A 467 -21.86 6.45 29.70
C GLN A 467 -21.07 6.24 31.01
N GLN A 468 -19.77 6.55 30.99
CA GLN A 468 -19.03 6.83 32.22
C GLN A 468 -18.94 8.35 32.38
N LEU A 469 -19.66 8.94 33.33
CA LEU A 469 -19.47 10.36 33.66
C LEU A 469 -19.37 10.60 35.17
N PHE A 470 -18.41 11.45 35.52
CA PHE A 470 -18.50 12.40 36.61
C PHE A 470 -19.06 13.70 36.02
N ARG A 471 -20.13 14.24 36.62
CA ARG A 471 -21.15 15.12 36.02
C ARG A 471 -20.88 16.63 36.08
N GLU A 472 -21.28 17.40 35.05
CA GLU A 472 -22.21 18.55 35.12
C GLU A 472 -23.12 18.59 33.87
N ALA A 473 -24.44 18.43 34.02
CA ALA A 473 -25.41 18.92 33.03
C ALA A 473 -26.53 19.58 33.83
N PHE A 474 -26.95 20.81 33.49
CA PHE A 474 -27.98 21.52 34.27
C PHE A 474 -29.42 21.13 33.88
N PHE A 475 -29.61 20.41 32.75
CA PHE A 475 -30.92 20.07 32.16
C PHE A 475 -30.91 18.65 31.58
N ASP A 476 -32.06 18.20 31.09
CA ASP A 476 -32.22 16.92 30.43
C ASP A 476 -31.73 17.03 28.98
N ASN A 477 -30.65 16.33 28.67
CA ASN A 477 -30.11 16.24 27.32
C ASN A 477 -30.72 15.03 26.60
N VAL A 478 -31.03 15.19 25.32
CA VAL A 478 -31.50 14.09 24.45
C VAL A 478 -30.49 13.91 23.34
N LEU A 479 -29.87 12.74 23.27
CA LEU A 479 -29.07 12.37 22.10
C LEU A 479 -29.98 11.72 21.07
N ALA A 480 -30.03 12.32 19.88
CA ALA A 480 -30.72 11.81 18.72
C ALA A 480 -29.73 11.55 17.58
N PHE A 481 -30.21 10.92 16.51
CA PHE A 481 -29.41 10.60 15.33
C PHE A 481 -30.18 11.00 14.06
N TYR A 482 -29.45 11.28 12.98
CA TYR A 482 -29.99 11.48 11.64
C TYR A 482 -29.13 10.72 10.63
N GLU A 483 -29.76 10.28 9.54
CA GLU A 483 -29.06 9.67 8.41
C GLU A 483 -28.25 10.73 7.66
N THR A 484 -27.09 10.32 7.18
CA THR A 484 -26.19 11.20 6.46
C THR A 484 -25.33 10.40 5.47
N ASP A 485 -24.44 11.08 4.75
CA ASP A 485 -23.37 10.46 3.99
C ASP A 485 -22.03 10.57 4.75
N ALA A 486 -20.94 10.12 4.15
CA ALA A 486 -19.61 10.24 4.74
C ALA A 486 -19.18 11.69 5.05
N ARG A 487 -19.89 12.70 4.51
CA ARG A 487 -19.59 14.13 4.64
C ARG A 487 -20.45 14.83 5.69
N GLY A 488 -21.37 14.13 6.36
CA GLY A 488 -22.33 14.77 7.26
C GLY A 488 -23.43 15.53 6.52
N GLN A 489 -23.62 15.31 5.21
CA GLN A 489 -24.64 16.00 4.43
C GLN A 489 -26.06 15.59 4.86
N VAL A 490 -26.97 16.57 4.97
CA VAL A 490 -28.41 16.35 5.17
C VAL A 490 -29.20 17.37 4.35
N ASP A 491 -30.25 16.93 3.66
CA ASP A 491 -31.06 17.77 2.73
C ASP A 491 -30.21 18.63 1.77
N ASP A 492 -29.19 18.03 1.17
CA ASP A 492 -28.20 18.68 0.28
C ASP A 492 -27.30 19.74 0.93
N LEU A 493 -27.39 19.97 2.25
CA LEU A 493 -26.57 20.92 3.00
C LEU A 493 -25.39 20.23 3.69
N LEU A 494 -24.20 20.84 3.59
CA LEU A 494 -23.01 20.37 4.29
C LEU A 494 -22.91 20.99 5.71
N PRO A 495 -22.22 20.31 6.64
CA PRO A 495 -21.90 20.86 7.96
C PRO A 495 -21.29 22.28 7.85
N GLY A 496 -21.92 23.25 8.50
CA GLY A 496 -21.52 24.66 8.46
C GLY A 496 -22.29 25.54 7.46
N ASP A 497 -23.08 24.94 6.55
CA ASP A 497 -23.96 25.70 5.66
C ASP A 497 -25.08 26.41 6.43
N ALA A 498 -25.51 27.56 5.89
CA ALA A 498 -26.64 28.29 6.44
C ALA A 498 -27.92 27.45 6.36
N GLY A 499 -28.49 27.13 7.52
CA GLY A 499 -29.70 26.30 7.61
C GLY A 499 -29.45 24.83 7.91
N TYR A 500 -28.19 24.40 8.00
CA TYR A 500 -27.81 23.01 8.31
C TYR A 500 -28.51 22.49 9.59
N GLU A 501 -28.47 23.25 10.68
CA GLU A 501 -29.12 22.87 11.96
C GLU A 501 -30.63 22.66 11.84
N ALA A 502 -31.30 23.43 10.97
CA ALA A 502 -32.73 23.26 10.74
C ALA A 502 -33.05 22.00 9.92
N ALA A 503 -32.17 21.65 8.98
CA ALA A 503 -32.26 20.41 8.22
C ALA A 503 -31.98 19.19 9.11
N VAL A 504 -30.98 19.26 10.00
CA VAL A 504 -30.74 18.22 11.02
C VAL A 504 -31.98 18.03 11.89
N ALA A 505 -32.53 19.12 12.46
CA ALA A 505 -33.72 19.04 13.31
C ALA A 505 -34.94 18.42 12.61
N ALA A 506 -35.06 18.56 11.29
CA ALA A 506 -36.15 18.00 10.50
C ALA A 506 -35.96 16.51 10.15
N ASN A 507 -34.72 16.01 10.17
CA ASN A 507 -34.34 14.66 9.77
C ASN A 507 -33.88 13.77 10.93
N LEU A 508 -34.10 14.20 12.18
CA LEU A 508 -33.88 13.33 13.34
C LEU A 508 -34.76 12.08 13.24
N ILE A 509 -34.19 10.93 13.60
CA ILE A 509 -34.85 9.64 13.51
C ILE A 509 -35.75 9.44 14.74
N ASP A 510 -37.05 9.40 14.50
CA ASP A 510 -38.05 9.15 15.54
C ASP A 510 -37.83 7.79 16.23
N GLY A 511 -37.85 7.78 17.56
CA GLY A 511 -37.77 6.56 18.37
C GLY A 511 -36.35 6.03 18.62
N ILE A 512 -35.33 6.73 18.16
CA ILE A 512 -33.90 6.46 18.38
C ILE A 512 -33.31 7.59 19.23
N GLU A 513 -33.81 7.73 20.45
CA GLU A 513 -33.42 8.78 21.39
C GLU A 513 -32.83 8.19 22.67
N LEU A 514 -31.69 8.72 23.11
CA LEU A 514 -31.15 8.43 24.43
C LEU A 514 -31.45 9.62 25.35
N MET A 515 -32.35 9.39 26.30
CA MET A 515 -32.67 10.34 27.34
C MET A 515 -31.89 9.97 28.60
N VAL A 516 -31.10 10.90 29.10
CA VAL A 516 -30.41 10.72 30.39
C VAL A 516 -30.86 11.83 31.33
N GLY A 517 -31.41 11.42 32.47
CA GLY A 517 -31.76 12.37 33.53
C GLY A 517 -30.52 12.96 34.17
N ASN A 518 -30.61 14.20 34.60
CA ASN A 518 -29.52 14.87 35.29
C ASN A 518 -29.03 14.09 36.54
N ASN A 519 -27.75 13.69 36.66
CA ASN A 519 -27.36 12.70 37.70
C ASN A 519 -26.82 11.36 37.27
N GLN A 520 -27.32 10.92 36.12
CA GLN A 520 -27.61 9.50 35.97
C GLN A 520 -26.63 8.85 35.00
N SER A 521 -26.42 7.56 35.22
CA SER A 521 -25.71 6.68 34.30
C SER A 521 -26.68 5.56 33.96
N ILE A 522 -26.79 5.26 32.68
CA ILE A 522 -27.67 4.24 32.15
C ILE A 522 -26.92 3.49 31.04
N ASP A 523 -26.98 2.16 31.07
CA ASP A 523 -26.56 1.33 29.95
C ASP A 523 -27.76 1.22 29.00
N VAL A 524 -27.59 1.67 27.76
CA VAL A 524 -28.63 1.57 26.73
C VAL A 524 -28.04 0.93 25.49
N THR A 525 -28.72 -0.10 24.99
CA THR A 525 -28.48 -0.65 23.66
C THR A 525 -29.47 -0.01 22.71
N LEU A 526 -28.94 0.69 21.71
CA LEU A 526 -29.70 1.22 20.59
C LEU A 526 -29.50 0.32 19.36
N SER A 527 -30.50 0.18 18.52
CA SER A 527 -30.38 -0.52 17.25
C SER A 527 -30.47 0.50 16.12
N LEU A 528 -29.39 0.69 15.36
CA LEU A 528 -29.39 1.47 14.12
C LEU A 528 -29.46 0.52 12.92
N PRO A 529 -30.23 0.83 11.86
CA PRO A 529 -30.16 0.08 10.61
C PRO A 529 -28.74 0.10 10.02
N GLY A 530 -28.31 -1.00 9.42
CA GLY A 530 -27.07 -1.04 8.64
C GLY A 530 -27.24 -0.42 7.25
N GLY A 531 -26.12 -0.25 6.53
CA GLY A 531 -26.11 0.16 5.11
C GLY A 531 -26.02 1.66 4.86
N THR A 532 -25.83 2.48 5.89
CA THR A 532 -25.73 3.95 5.75
C THR A 532 -24.84 4.58 6.83
N TYR A 533 -24.64 5.90 6.76
CA TYR A 533 -23.95 6.69 7.79
C TYR A 533 -24.97 7.37 8.71
N TYR A 534 -24.61 7.50 9.99
CA TYR A 534 -25.39 8.25 10.97
C TYR A 534 -24.54 9.30 11.66
N ALA A 535 -25.12 10.47 11.94
CA ALA A 535 -24.49 11.52 12.75
C ALA A 535 -25.28 11.76 14.05
N PRO A 536 -24.59 12.02 15.18
CA PRO A 536 -25.25 12.34 16.44
C PRO A 536 -25.67 13.82 16.48
N ALA A 537 -26.80 14.09 17.14
CA ALA A 537 -27.27 15.42 17.47
C ALA A 537 -27.68 15.49 18.95
N LEU A 538 -27.03 16.36 19.72
CA LEU A 538 -27.43 16.61 21.11
C LEU A 538 -28.46 17.73 21.14
N LEU A 539 -29.67 17.42 21.59
CA LEU A 539 -30.69 18.42 21.91
C LEU A 539 -30.43 18.91 23.33
N ILE A 540 -29.93 20.13 23.45
CA ILE A 540 -29.66 20.77 24.75
C ILE A 540 -31.00 21.19 25.35
N ASP A 541 -31.31 20.73 26.56
CA ASP A 541 -32.63 20.91 27.22
C ASP A 541 -33.80 20.35 26.38
N GLY A 542 -33.55 19.30 25.59
CA GLY A 542 -34.54 18.68 24.69
C GLY A 542 -35.06 19.61 23.59
N ASN A 543 -34.35 20.71 23.28
CA ASN A 543 -34.82 21.73 22.37
C ASN A 543 -34.25 21.56 20.95
N LEU A 544 -35.13 21.31 19.97
CA LEU A 544 -34.80 21.20 18.54
C LEU A 544 -34.24 22.48 17.91
N GLN A 545 -34.29 23.61 18.61
CA GLN A 545 -33.70 24.87 18.16
C GLN A 545 -32.34 25.14 18.81
N ASN A 546 -31.86 24.23 19.66
CA ASN A 546 -30.58 24.33 20.33
C ASN A 546 -29.86 22.98 20.27
N LEU A 547 -29.32 22.69 19.09
CA LEU A 547 -28.57 21.48 18.83
C LEU A 547 -27.07 21.73 18.99
N ALA A 548 -26.35 20.70 19.46
CA ALA A 548 -24.95 20.51 19.15
C ALA A 548 -24.86 19.40 18.09
N THR A 549 -24.27 19.69 16.94
CA THR A 549 -24.14 18.75 15.80
C THR A 549 -22.72 18.74 15.24
N VAL A 550 -22.47 17.87 14.26
CA VAL A 550 -21.22 17.88 13.51
C VAL A 550 -21.02 19.18 12.69
N GLY A 551 -22.09 19.95 12.46
CA GLY A 551 -22.05 21.31 11.91
C GLY A 551 -21.22 22.26 12.76
N ASP A 552 -21.25 22.10 14.08
CA ASP A 552 -20.45 22.91 15.00
C ASP A 552 -18.97 22.61 14.91
N ALA A 553 -18.62 21.32 14.86
CA ALA A 553 -17.25 20.87 14.67
C ALA A 553 -16.66 21.41 13.36
N ALA A 554 -17.43 21.40 12.28
CA ALA A 554 -17.04 21.96 10.98
C ALA A 554 -16.80 23.48 11.01
N LEU A 555 -17.48 24.21 11.90
CA LEU A 555 -17.29 25.65 12.10
C LEU A 555 -16.17 25.98 13.13
N GLY A 556 -15.42 24.98 13.60
CA GLY A 556 -14.42 25.13 14.64
C GLY A 556 -15.00 25.43 16.02
N GLN A 557 -16.31 25.22 16.20
CA GLN A 557 -17.02 25.32 17.46
C GLN A 557 -17.04 23.94 18.09
N ALA A 558 -16.12 23.71 19.02
CA ALA A 558 -15.92 22.39 19.61
C ALA A 558 -17.07 22.07 20.59
N ARG A 559 -18.22 21.63 20.05
CA ARG A 559 -19.42 21.20 20.82
C ARG A 559 -19.68 19.69 20.76
N ILE A 560 -19.05 19.01 19.80
CA ILE A 560 -18.92 17.56 19.72
C ILE A 560 -17.46 17.23 19.45
N LYS A 561 -16.97 16.16 20.09
CA LYS A 561 -15.63 15.63 19.87
C LYS A 561 -15.66 14.11 19.96
N ARG A 562 -14.90 13.43 19.08
CA ARG A 562 -14.63 12.00 19.24
C ARG A 562 -13.20 11.72 19.71
N GLU A 563 -13.06 10.81 20.68
CA GLU A 563 -11.80 10.23 21.16
C GLU A 563 -11.90 8.69 21.13
N GLY A 564 -11.38 8.08 20.06
CA GLY A 564 -11.46 6.63 19.85
C GLY A 564 -12.91 6.15 19.71
N ASN A 565 -13.38 5.36 20.68
CA ASN A 565 -14.78 4.90 20.74
C ASN A 565 -15.67 5.78 21.62
N THR A 566 -15.21 6.97 21.99
CA THR A 566 -15.93 7.87 22.90
C THR A 566 -16.32 9.15 22.18
N TRP A 567 -17.58 9.55 22.27
CA TRP A 567 -18.08 10.85 21.85
C TRP A 567 -18.32 11.69 23.08
N LEU A 568 -17.81 12.91 23.07
CA LEU A 568 -17.99 13.89 24.11
C LEU A 568 -18.78 15.06 23.54
N PHE A 569 -19.78 15.49 24.27
CA PHE A 569 -20.67 16.58 23.88
C PHE A 569 -20.64 17.66 24.96
N GLU A 570 -20.94 18.86 24.51
CA GLU A 570 -20.78 20.08 25.26
C GLU A 570 -21.93 21.06 24.93
N ASP A 571 -22.39 21.78 25.94
CA ASP A 571 -23.32 22.88 25.81
C ASP A 571 -22.57 24.19 25.41
N ALA A 572 -23.17 25.36 25.56
CA ALA A 572 -22.53 26.62 25.16
C ALA A 572 -21.97 27.43 26.35
N ARG A 573 -21.83 26.83 27.53
CA ARG A 573 -21.58 27.55 28.79
C ARG A 573 -20.13 27.49 29.25
N ASP A 574 -19.52 26.31 29.35
CA ASP A 574 -18.19 26.15 29.97
C ASP A 574 -17.18 25.34 29.15
N PHE A 575 -17.59 24.68 28.07
CA PHE A 575 -16.71 24.12 27.03
C PHE A 575 -15.69 23.08 27.55
N ASP A 576 -16.10 22.23 28.50
CA ASP A 576 -15.24 21.23 29.14
C ASP A 576 -15.51 19.76 28.73
N PHE A 577 -16.46 19.55 27.81
CA PHE A 577 -16.85 18.31 27.15
C PHE A 577 -17.39 17.22 28.09
N ASN A 578 -18.09 17.62 29.14
CA ASN A 578 -18.59 16.69 30.15
C ASN A 578 -20.14 16.58 30.21
N ASP A 579 -20.89 17.32 29.38
CA ASP A 579 -22.35 17.34 29.40
C ASP A 579 -23.00 16.02 28.99
N LEU A 580 -22.43 15.36 27.99
CA LEU A 580 -22.77 13.98 27.65
C LEU A 580 -21.52 13.28 27.11
N ILE A 581 -21.27 12.06 27.58
CA ILE A 581 -20.20 11.20 27.08
C ILE A 581 -20.81 9.86 26.68
N VAL A 582 -20.56 9.45 25.46
CA VAL A 582 -21.09 8.23 24.85
C VAL A 582 -19.90 7.36 24.49
N THR A 583 -19.69 6.25 25.19
CA THR A 583 -18.65 5.28 24.82
C THR A 583 -19.28 4.08 24.16
N LEU A 584 -18.78 3.71 22.98
CA LEU A 584 -19.14 2.46 22.32
C LEU A 584 -18.29 1.32 22.86
N THR A 585 -18.95 0.28 23.34
CA THR A 585 -18.30 -0.98 23.72
C THR A 585 -18.64 -2.06 22.70
N SER A 586 -17.64 -2.79 22.22
CA SER A 586 -17.88 -4.00 21.43
C SER A 586 -18.45 -5.09 22.32
N GLU A 587 -19.71 -5.50 22.09
CA GLU A 587 -20.16 -6.83 22.49
C GLU A 587 -20.03 -7.75 21.27
N VAL A 588 -19.03 -8.64 21.30
CA VAL A 588 -19.04 -9.79 20.40
C VAL A 588 -20.03 -10.80 20.98
N SER A 589 -21.27 -10.76 20.52
CA SER A 589 -22.23 -11.85 20.75
C SER A 589 -22.72 -12.39 19.41
N GLY A 590 -22.30 -13.62 19.06
CA GLY A 590 -22.80 -14.32 17.88
C GLY A 590 -21.74 -14.90 16.95
N ILE A 591 -20.78 -15.66 17.47
CA ILE A 591 -20.23 -16.78 16.69
C ILE A 591 -21.07 -18.00 17.07
N ALA A 592 -21.96 -18.40 16.17
CA ALA A 592 -22.59 -19.71 16.15
C ALA A 592 -22.32 -20.35 14.78
#